data_AF-A0A969TAE8-F1
#
_entry.id   AF-A0A969TAE8-F1
#
_cell.length_a   1.000
_cell.length_b   1.000
_cell.length_c   1.000
_cell.angle_alpha   90.00
_cell.angle_beta   90.00
_cell.angle_gamma   90.00
#
_symmetry.space_group_name_H-M   'P 1'
#
loop_
_entity.id
_entity.type
_entity.pdbx_description
1 polymer ?
#
loop_
_entity_poly.entity_id
_entity_poly.type
_entity_poly.pdbx_seq_one_letter_code
_entity_poly.pdbx_strand_id
1 'polypeptide(L)'
;MDTYSLTTYICPVEITLDIIGGKWKCVILWWLKEDVRSFSELKLLMPKITAKVLTQQLRELEAEGVVARQTYREAPVRVEYSLTAIGESLIPITDLMCAWGRQRLPAEQAGRRRIDTATILIFTEDLDLRSQLERDLTAFGAQAIAVNSQPEVLEQLASRAIDIFLIDTETPQGYFFLEQMGTNDAVAIALINSESPENRRLAVRAGFPIHLVKPPEVCHLIAAIASITRS
;
A
#
# COMPACT_ATOMS: atom_id res chain seq x y z
N MET A 1 -23.03 -25.58 16.30
CA MET A 1 -22.38 -26.79 16.87
C MET A 1 -20.93 -26.66 16.50
N ASP A 2 -20.20 -25.99 17.39
CA ASP A 2 -18.87 -25.49 17.12
C ASP A 2 -17.89 -26.62 17.39
N THR A 3 -17.30 -27.16 16.33
CA THR A 3 -16.17 -28.07 16.42
C THR A 3 -14.90 -27.25 16.66
N TYR A 4 -14.78 -26.62 17.82
CA TYR A 4 -13.45 -26.40 18.39
C TYR A 4 -12.95 -27.79 18.78
N SER A 5 -12.16 -28.39 17.89
CA SER A 5 -11.19 -29.41 18.31
C SER A 5 -10.50 -28.84 19.55
N LEU A 6 -10.45 -29.60 20.65
CA LEU A 6 -9.74 -29.23 21.87
C LEU A 6 -8.23 -29.25 21.59
N THR A 7 -7.76 -28.32 20.76
CA THR A 7 -6.35 -28.12 20.48
C THR A 7 -5.72 -27.65 21.78
N THR A 8 -4.95 -28.54 22.41
CA THR A 8 -4.22 -28.23 23.62
C THR A 8 -2.91 -27.58 23.22
N TYR A 9 -2.78 -26.29 23.47
CA TYR A 9 -1.53 -25.56 23.24
C TYR A 9 -0.53 -25.82 24.37
N ILE A 10 0.70 -26.16 24.02
CA ILE A 10 1.80 -26.37 24.97
C ILE A 10 2.36 -25.02 25.44
N CYS A 11 2.32 -23.99 24.59
CA CYS A 11 2.71 -22.63 24.97
C CYS A 11 1.92 -21.53 24.22
N PRO A 12 1.84 -20.29 24.77
CA PRO A 12 1.11 -19.18 24.15
C PRO A 12 1.64 -18.74 22.76
N VAL A 13 2.86 -19.14 22.41
CA VAL A 13 3.41 -18.88 21.07
C VAL A 13 2.67 -19.71 20.01
N GLU A 14 2.21 -20.93 20.34
CA GLU A 14 1.53 -21.81 19.39
C GLU A 14 0.21 -21.21 18.91
N ILE A 15 -0.64 -20.73 19.82
CA ILE A 15 -1.91 -20.06 19.43
C ILE A 15 -1.64 -18.80 18.58
N THR A 16 -0.55 -18.07 18.85
CA THR A 16 -0.17 -16.92 18.04
C THR A 16 0.22 -17.36 16.62
N LEU A 17 1.00 -18.44 16.50
CA LEU A 17 1.40 -19.00 15.21
C LEU A 17 0.24 -19.63 14.44
N ASP A 18 -0.78 -20.16 15.11
CA ASP A 18 -1.98 -20.65 14.44
C ASP A 18 -2.78 -19.49 13.81
N ILE A 19 -2.90 -18.36 14.52
CA ILE A 19 -3.62 -17.19 14.04
C ILE A 19 -2.85 -16.46 12.93
N ILE A 20 -1.59 -16.06 13.18
CA ILE A 20 -0.82 -15.17 12.27
C ILE A 20 0.38 -15.83 11.61
N GLY A 21 0.64 -17.11 11.89
CA GLY A 21 1.75 -17.83 11.27
C GLY A 21 1.57 -18.05 9.76
N GLY A 22 2.65 -18.50 9.14
CA GLY A 22 2.75 -18.63 7.70
C GLY A 22 3.35 -17.39 7.03
N LYS A 23 3.43 -17.44 5.69
CA LYS A 23 4.18 -16.43 4.92
C LYS A 23 3.43 -15.10 4.74
N TRP A 24 2.10 -15.14 4.69
CA TRP A 24 1.32 -14.04 4.12
C TRP A 24 0.50 -13.25 5.14
N LYS A 25 0.03 -13.87 6.23
CA LYS A 25 -0.85 -13.23 7.22
C LYS A 25 -0.22 -11.96 7.80
N CYS A 26 1.00 -12.04 8.33
CA CYS A 26 1.73 -10.86 8.83
C CYS A 26 1.95 -9.77 7.76
N VAL A 27 2.12 -10.15 6.49
CA VAL A 27 2.28 -9.18 5.38
C VAL A 27 0.95 -8.47 5.07
N ILE A 28 -0.17 -9.18 5.16
CA ILE A 28 -1.52 -8.59 5.04
C ILE A 28 -1.75 -7.60 6.18
N LEU A 29 -1.48 -8.00 7.43
CA LEU A 29 -1.64 -7.12 8.59
C LEU A 29 -0.78 -5.85 8.46
N TRP A 30 0.46 -6.00 8.00
CA TRP A 30 1.36 -4.87 7.77
C TRP A 30 0.83 -3.87 6.74
N TRP A 31 0.11 -4.32 5.71
CA TRP A 31 -0.53 -3.44 4.74
C TRP A 31 -1.83 -2.81 5.25
N LEU A 32 -2.57 -3.51 6.10
CA LEU A 32 -3.83 -3.05 6.69
C LEU A 32 -3.64 -2.13 7.90
N LYS A 33 -2.42 -2.00 8.43
CA LYS A 33 -2.14 -1.14 9.60
C LYS A 33 -2.26 0.35 9.29
N GLU A 34 -1.97 0.75 8.05
CA GLU A 34 -2.01 2.16 7.63
C GLU A 34 -3.42 2.59 7.22
N ASP A 35 -4.14 1.72 6.52
CA ASP A 35 -5.47 2.02 6.02
C ASP A 35 -6.21 0.74 5.60
N VAL A 36 -7.52 0.86 5.40
CA VAL A 36 -8.35 -0.19 4.80
C VAL A 36 -7.95 -0.41 3.34
N ARG A 37 -8.08 -1.65 2.86
CA ARG A 37 -7.68 -2.00 1.49
C ARG A 37 -8.70 -2.88 0.81
N SER A 38 -8.88 -2.68 -0.49
CA SER A 38 -9.59 -3.63 -1.33
C SER A 38 -8.76 -4.88 -1.64
N PHE A 39 -9.43 -5.95 -2.11
CA PHE A 39 -8.72 -7.15 -2.57
C PHE A 39 -7.74 -6.85 -3.71
N SER A 40 -8.14 -6.03 -4.67
CA SER A 40 -7.32 -5.63 -5.82
C SER A 40 -6.07 -4.89 -5.38
N GLU A 41 -6.20 -3.97 -4.42
CA GLU A 41 -5.06 -3.24 -3.86
C GLU A 41 -4.09 -4.17 -3.15
N LEU A 42 -4.58 -5.04 -2.25
CA LEU A 42 -3.72 -6.01 -1.57
C LEU A 42 -3.02 -6.94 -2.59
N LYS A 43 -3.70 -7.32 -3.66
CA LYS A 43 -3.11 -8.17 -4.70
C LYS A 43 -2.00 -7.45 -5.48
N LEU A 44 -2.16 -6.15 -5.75
CA LEU A 44 -1.15 -5.30 -6.38
C LEU A 44 0.05 -5.09 -5.46
N LEU A 45 -0.20 -4.74 -4.20
CA LEU A 45 0.82 -4.52 -3.16
C LEU A 45 1.60 -5.79 -2.80
N MET A 46 1.02 -6.96 -3.07
CA MET A 46 1.63 -8.28 -2.83
C MET A 46 1.74 -9.07 -4.13
N PRO A 47 2.59 -8.68 -5.09
CA PRO A 47 2.60 -9.30 -6.43
C PRO A 47 2.89 -10.81 -6.39
N LYS A 48 3.69 -11.27 -5.41
CA LYS A 48 4.10 -12.67 -5.22
C LYS A 48 3.02 -13.60 -4.65
N ILE A 49 1.94 -13.09 -4.07
CA ILE A 49 0.84 -13.94 -3.57
C ILE A 49 -0.11 -14.26 -4.73
N THR A 50 -0.61 -15.49 -4.85
CA THR A 50 -1.66 -15.80 -5.84
C THR A 50 -3.02 -15.32 -5.34
N ALA A 51 -3.94 -15.00 -6.25
CA ALA A 51 -5.30 -14.58 -5.86
C ALA A 51 -5.99 -15.63 -4.97
N LYS A 52 -5.88 -16.92 -5.31
CA LYS A 52 -6.41 -18.03 -4.52
C LYS A 52 -5.87 -18.04 -3.09
N VAL A 53 -4.55 -17.86 -2.92
CA VAL A 53 -3.93 -17.85 -1.60
C VAL A 53 -4.33 -16.59 -0.84
N LEU A 54 -4.37 -15.41 -1.47
CA LEU A 54 -4.84 -14.18 -0.80
C LEU A 54 -6.27 -14.32 -0.28
N THR A 55 -7.19 -14.86 -1.10
CA THR A 55 -8.57 -15.15 -0.66
C THR A 55 -8.60 -16.09 0.53
N GLN A 56 -7.80 -17.16 0.51
CA GLN A 56 -7.73 -18.11 1.61
C GLN A 56 -7.23 -17.46 2.90
N GLN A 57 -6.15 -16.68 2.83
CA GLN A 57 -5.57 -16.01 3.99
C GLN A 57 -6.50 -14.94 4.58
N LEU A 58 -7.20 -14.17 3.73
CA LEU A 58 -8.19 -13.19 4.20
C LEU A 58 -9.38 -13.87 4.90
N ARG A 59 -9.85 -15.01 4.39
CA ARG A 59 -10.92 -15.78 5.04
C ARG A 59 -10.51 -16.36 6.39
N GLU A 60 -9.27 -16.85 6.50
CA GLU A 60 -8.72 -17.32 7.78
C GLU A 60 -8.63 -16.17 8.79
N LEU A 61 -8.07 -15.02 8.38
CA LEU A 61 -7.98 -13.85 9.24
C LEU A 61 -9.36 -13.29 9.64
N GLU A 62 -10.34 -13.36 8.75
CA GLU A 62 -11.74 -13.00 9.04
C GLU A 62 -12.37 -13.97 10.05
N ALA A 63 -12.16 -15.28 9.89
CA ALA A 63 -12.67 -16.31 10.81
C ALA A 63 -12.06 -16.21 12.21
N GLU A 64 -10.78 -15.84 12.32
CA GLU A 64 -10.10 -15.56 13.59
C GLU A 64 -10.47 -14.18 14.19
N GLY A 65 -11.32 -13.41 13.51
CA GLY A 65 -11.73 -12.07 13.96
C GLY A 65 -10.60 -11.04 13.93
N VAL A 66 -9.52 -11.29 13.20
CA VAL A 66 -8.35 -10.40 13.05
C VAL A 66 -8.61 -9.31 11.99
N VAL A 67 -9.31 -9.67 10.92
CA VAL A 67 -9.64 -8.77 9.80
C VAL A 67 -11.16 -8.68 9.65
N ALA A 68 -11.69 -7.46 9.56
CA ALA A 68 -13.07 -7.22 9.17
C ALA A 68 -13.19 -7.12 7.65
N ARG A 69 -14.26 -7.69 7.09
CA ARG A 69 -14.61 -7.58 5.67
C ARG A 69 -15.90 -6.79 5.52
N GLN A 70 -15.84 -5.64 4.86
CA GLN A 70 -17.00 -4.81 4.57
C GLN A 70 -17.33 -4.81 3.08
N THR A 71 -18.60 -5.06 2.74
CA THR A 71 -19.09 -5.02 1.35
C THR A 71 -19.94 -3.78 1.13
N TYR A 72 -19.58 -2.98 0.14
CA TYR A 72 -20.30 -1.78 -0.28
C TYR A 72 -21.05 -2.08 -1.58
N ARG A 73 -22.38 -1.94 -1.55
CA ARG A 73 -23.27 -2.30 -2.68
C ARG A 73 -23.56 -1.14 -3.63
N GLU A 74 -22.81 -0.05 -3.53
CA GLU A 74 -22.79 1.01 -4.55
C GLU A 74 -22.11 0.54 -5.84
N ALA A 75 -22.29 1.27 -6.94
CA ALA A 75 -21.57 1.01 -8.18
C ALA A 75 -20.24 1.82 -8.22
N PRO A 76 -19.09 1.18 -8.50
CA PRO A 76 -18.86 -0.26 -8.58
C PRO A 76 -18.89 -0.93 -7.20
N VAL A 77 -19.38 -2.18 -7.15
CA VAL A 77 -19.41 -2.95 -5.89
C VAL A 77 -17.99 -3.18 -5.42
N ARG A 78 -17.69 -2.82 -4.18
CA ARG A 78 -16.37 -3.00 -3.59
C ARG A 78 -16.41 -3.74 -2.28
N VAL A 79 -15.30 -4.40 -1.98
CA VAL A 79 -15.06 -5.10 -0.73
C VAL A 79 -13.78 -4.54 -0.14
N GLU A 80 -13.87 -4.07 1.09
CA GLU A 80 -12.75 -3.54 1.85
C GLU A 80 -12.44 -4.45 3.03
N TYR A 81 -11.16 -4.50 3.38
CA TYR A 81 -10.61 -5.23 4.50
C TYR A 81 -9.94 -4.23 5.45
N SER A 82 -10.19 -4.37 6.75
CA SER A 82 -9.58 -3.55 7.79
C SER A 82 -9.17 -4.43 8.96
N LEU A 83 -8.25 -3.96 9.79
CA LEU A 83 -7.97 -4.61 11.06
C LEU A 83 -9.18 -4.46 12.00
N THR A 84 -9.42 -5.47 12.81
CA THR A 84 -10.26 -5.34 14.02
C THR A 84 -9.39 -4.91 15.20
N ALA A 85 -9.99 -4.70 16.37
CA ALA A 85 -9.22 -4.49 17.60
C ALA A 85 -8.22 -5.63 17.90
N ILE A 86 -8.56 -6.88 17.55
CA ILE A 86 -7.64 -8.02 17.67
C ILE A 86 -6.50 -7.87 16.65
N GLY A 87 -6.80 -7.51 15.40
CA GLY A 87 -5.79 -7.24 14.38
C GLY A 87 -4.83 -6.11 14.74
N GLU A 88 -5.34 -5.02 15.30
CA GLU A 88 -4.53 -3.89 15.79
C GLU A 88 -3.61 -4.32 16.93
N SER A 89 -4.07 -5.20 17.83
CA SER A 89 -3.25 -5.73 18.93
C SER A 89 -2.04 -6.56 18.46
N LEU A 90 -2.06 -7.04 17.21
CA LEU A 90 -0.98 -7.82 16.60
C LEU A 90 0.06 -6.95 15.88
N ILE A 91 -0.21 -5.65 15.68
CA ILE A 91 0.69 -4.73 14.97
C ILE A 91 2.09 -4.63 15.61
N PRO A 92 2.23 -4.57 16.95
CA PRO A 92 3.55 -4.56 17.58
C PRO A 92 4.41 -5.78 17.20
N ILE A 93 3.80 -6.95 16.96
CA ILE A 93 4.50 -8.15 16.51
C ILE A 93 5.02 -7.95 15.08
N THR A 94 4.18 -7.45 14.17
CA THR A 94 4.62 -7.16 12.80
C THR A 94 5.71 -6.10 12.74
N ASP A 95 5.69 -5.08 13.61
CA ASP A 95 6.74 -4.06 13.66
C ASP A 95 8.07 -4.64 14.17
N LEU A 96 8.03 -5.52 15.18
CA LEU A 96 9.21 -6.25 15.66
C LEU A 96 9.78 -7.16 14.57
N MET A 97 8.93 -7.85 13.82
CA MET A 97 9.36 -8.64 12.65
C MET A 97 10.02 -7.76 11.59
N CYS A 98 9.45 -6.58 11.31
CA CYS A 98 10.04 -5.62 10.36
C CYS A 98 11.41 -5.13 10.83
N ALA A 99 11.54 -4.74 12.10
CA ALA A 99 12.79 -4.29 12.67
C ALA A 99 13.88 -5.39 12.63
N TRP A 100 13.53 -6.61 13.03
CA TRP A 100 14.43 -7.75 12.98
C TRP A 100 14.84 -8.12 11.54
N GLY A 101 13.89 -8.04 10.60
CA GLY A 101 14.13 -8.30 9.17
C GLY A 101 15.10 -7.29 8.56
N ARG A 102 14.97 -6.01 8.88
CA ARG A 102 15.88 -4.94 8.43
C ARG A 102 17.34 -5.21 8.79
N GLN A 103 17.61 -5.80 9.96
CA GLN A 103 18.97 -6.13 10.41
C GLN A 103 19.60 -7.30 9.63
N ARG A 104 18.81 -8.07 8.88
CA ARG A 104 19.26 -9.31 8.22
C ARG A 104 19.17 -9.28 6.71
N LEU A 105 18.52 -8.28 6.13
CA LEU A 105 18.62 -8.05 4.70
C LEU A 105 20.10 -7.77 4.36
N PRO A 106 20.70 -8.51 3.42
CA PRO A 106 22.05 -8.18 2.92
C PRO A 106 22.09 -6.71 2.52
N ALA A 107 23.22 -6.00 2.70
CA ALA A 107 23.32 -4.57 2.37
C ALA A 107 22.86 -4.25 0.92
N GLU A 108 23.07 -5.19 -0.01
CA GLU A 108 22.62 -5.11 -1.40
C GLU A 108 21.09 -5.20 -1.58
N GLN A 109 20.36 -5.73 -0.59
CA GLN A 109 18.90 -5.91 -0.57
C GLN A 109 18.21 -5.03 0.48
N ALA A 110 18.96 -4.48 1.44
CA ALA A 110 18.46 -3.74 2.61
C ALA A 110 18.05 -2.29 2.31
N GLY A 111 18.47 -1.73 1.18
CA GLY A 111 18.15 -0.35 0.78
C GLY A 111 17.99 -0.14 -0.73
N ARG A 112 18.22 -1.19 -1.53
CA ARG A 112 17.99 -1.20 -2.98
C ARG A 112 16.83 -2.15 -3.30
N ARG A 113 15.63 -1.79 -2.84
CA ARG A 113 14.43 -2.29 -3.54
C ARG A 113 14.46 -1.68 -4.95
N ARG A 114 13.90 -2.39 -5.93
CA ARG A 114 13.88 -2.16 -7.40
C ARG A 114 13.30 -0.82 -7.86
N ILE A 115 13.63 0.26 -7.17
CA ILE A 115 13.15 1.61 -7.43
C ILE A 115 14.31 2.54 -7.78
N ASP A 116 15.55 2.04 -7.75
CA ASP A 116 16.75 2.73 -8.19
C ASP A 116 16.71 3.14 -9.67
N THR A 117 15.94 2.41 -10.47
CA THR A 117 15.67 2.75 -11.87
C THR A 117 14.34 3.46 -12.07
N ALA A 118 13.54 3.63 -11.00
CA ALA A 118 12.19 4.16 -11.13
C ALA A 118 12.22 5.69 -11.27
N THR A 119 11.57 6.19 -12.31
CA THR A 119 11.30 7.62 -12.49
C THR A 119 9.92 7.93 -11.93
N ILE A 120 9.90 8.76 -10.89
CA ILE A 120 8.70 9.08 -10.12
C ILE A 120 8.38 10.56 -10.27
N LEU A 121 7.24 10.85 -10.88
CA LEU A 121 6.69 12.20 -10.91
C LEU A 121 5.87 12.42 -9.64
N ILE A 122 6.01 13.58 -9.01
CA ILE A 122 5.29 13.96 -7.79
C ILE A 122 4.53 15.23 -8.08
N PHE A 123 3.21 15.20 -7.93
CA PHE A 123 2.36 16.38 -8.03
C PHE A 123 1.74 16.67 -6.67
N THR A 124 2.20 17.75 -6.03
CA THR A 124 1.64 18.26 -4.77
C THR A 124 1.92 19.76 -4.65
N GLU A 125 0.95 20.50 -4.12
CA GLU A 125 1.11 21.91 -3.74
C GLU A 125 1.68 22.06 -2.32
N ASP A 126 1.73 20.98 -1.54
CA ASP A 126 2.33 20.94 -0.19
C ASP A 126 3.86 20.86 -0.30
N LEU A 127 4.53 21.95 0.07
CA LEU A 127 5.98 22.08 0.02
C LEU A 127 6.71 21.17 1.00
N ASP A 128 6.10 20.88 2.15
CA ASP A 128 6.70 20.04 3.19
C ASP A 128 6.62 18.58 2.75
N LEU A 129 5.45 18.14 2.29
CA LEU A 129 5.25 16.81 1.72
C LEU A 129 6.14 16.60 0.49
N ARG A 130 6.21 17.57 -0.41
CA ARG A 130 7.11 17.55 -1.57
C ARG A 130 8.55 17.28 -1.15
N SER A 131 9.07 18.12 -0.26
CA SER A 131 10.46 18.03 0.21
C SER A 131 10.74 16.69 0.89
N GLN A 132 9.75 16.17 1.64
CA GLN A 132 9.86 14.87 2.29
C GLN A 132 9.91 13.73 1.27
N LEU A 133 8.98 13.68 0.31
CA LEU A 133 8.94 12.64 -0.71
C LEU A 133 10.18 12.66 -1.60
N GLU A 134 10.65 13.83 -2.03
CA GLU A 134 11.87 13.95 -2.82
C GLU A 134 13.08 13.39 -2.06
N ARG A 135 13.24 13.74 -0.77
CA ARG A 135 14.32 13.22 0.07
C ARG A 135 14.25 11.71 0.23
N ASP A 136 13.08 11.19 0.59
CA ASP A 136 12.91 9.76 0.86
C ASP A 136 13.12 8.93 -0.41
N LEU A 137 12.48 9.29 -1.52
CA LEU A 137 12.61 8.55 -2.77
C LEU A 137 14.05 8.57 -3.31
N THR A 138 14.72 9.73 -3.24
CA THR A 138 16.12 9.87 -3.66
C THR A 138 17.06 9.06 -2.75
N ALA A 139 16.80 9.00 -1.44
CA ALA A 139 17.59 8.20 -0.50
C ALA A 139 17.54 6.70 -0.80
N PHE A 140 16.46 6.22 -1.44
CA PHE A 140 16.32 4.85 -1.93
C PHE A 140 16.67 4.69 -3.43
N GLY A 141 17.26 5.73 -4.04
CA GLY A 141 17.83 5.69 -5.39
C GLY A 141 16.88 6.03 -6.53
N ALA A 142 15.61 6.32 -6.27
CA ALA A 142 14.66 6.67 -7.31
C ALA A 142 14.94 8.08 -7.88
N GLN A 143 14.60 8.27 -9.16
CA GLN A 143 14.60 9.59 -9.77
C GLN A 143 13.27 10.29 -9.46
N ALA A 144 13.24 11.07 -8.38
CA ALA A 144 12.09 11.88 -7.99
C ALA A 144 12.07 13.22 -8.75
N ILE A 145 10.92 13.57 -9.31
CA ILE A 145 10.70 14.83 -10.04
C ILE A 145 9.42 15.44 -9.47
N ALA A 146 9.52 16.52 -8.69
CA ALA A 146 8.34 17.20 -8.22
C ALA A 146 7.97 18.40 -9.10
N VAL A 147 6.67 18.50 -9.37
CA VAL A 147 6.05 19.52 -10.19
C VAL A 147 4.89 20.14 -9.40
N ASN A 148 4.63 21.42 -9.63
CA ASN A 148 3.58 22.16 -8.91
C ASN A 148 2.46 22.66 -9.85
N SER A 149 2.54 22.33 -11.13
CA SER A 149 1.59 22.82 -12.12
C SER A 149 1.30 21.76 -13.19
N GLN A 150 0.09 21.80 -13.75
CA GLN A 150 -0.33 20.90 -14.83
C GLN A 150 0.52 21.02 -16.10
N PRO A 151 0.95 22.23 -16.56
CA PRO A 151 1.83 22.32 -17.72
C PRO A 151 3.16 21.59 -17.51
N GLU A 152 3.75 21.67 -16.31
CA GLU A 152 4.98 20.95 -15.99
C GLU A 152 4.78 19.43 -16.00
N VAL A 153 3.64 18.94 -15.49
CA VAL A 153 3.30 17.50 -15.57
C VAL A 153 3.32 17.02 -17.03
N LEU A 154 2.65 17.75 -17.93
CA LEU A 154 2.59 17.40 -19.35
C LEU A 154 3.98 17.48 -20.02
N GLU A 155 4.80 18.46 -19.66
CA GLU A 155 6.18 18.59 -20.14
C GLU A 155 7.05 17.40 -19.69
N GLN A 156 6.91 16.95 -18.44
CA GLN A 156 7.63 15.78 -17.95
C GLN A 156 7.16 14.51 -18.67
N LEU A 157 5.86 14.30 -18.81
CA LEU A 157 5.30 13.14 -19.52
C LEU A 157 5.68 13.11 -21.01
N ALA A 158 5.90 14.28 -21.64
CA ALA A 158 6.32 14.37 -23.03
C ALA A 158 7.85 14.18 -23.22
N SER A 159 8.66 14.51 -22.20
CA SER A 159 10.12 14.49 -22.31
C SER A 159 10.78 13.18 -21.88
N ARG A 160 10.10 12.35 -21.09
CA ARG A 160 10.65 11.10 -20.56
C ARG A 160 9.56 10.08 -20.23
N ALA A 161 9.97 8.81 -20.11
CA ALA A 161 9.12 7.78 -19.52
C ALA A 161 9.01 7.99 -18.01
N ILE A 162 7.79 7.90 -17.48
CA ILE A 162 7.50 7.97 -16.05
C ILE A 162 6.95 6.60 -15.64
N ASP A 163 7.52 5.99 -14.61
CA ASP A 163 7.06 4.71 -14.10
C ASP A 163 5.86 4.88 -13.16
N ILE A 164 5.95 5.90 -12.30
CA ILE A 164 4.97 6.14 -11.23
C ILE A 164 4.64 7.62 -11.14
N PHE A 165 3.36 7.91 -10.95
CA PHE A 165 2.88 9.24 -10.64
C PHE A 165 2.29 9.27 -9.22
N LEU A 166 2.96 9.97 -8.30
CA LEU A 166 2.41 10.27 -6.97
C LEU A 166 1.58 11.55 -7.05
N ILE A 167 0.28 11.42 -6.79
CA ILE A 167 -0.66 12.52 -6.97
C ILE A 167 -1.30 12.86 -5.63
N ASP A 168 -1.07 14.09 -5.19
CA ASP A 168 -1.78 14.70 -4.09
C ASP A 168 -3.23 15.01 -4.48
N THR A 169 -4.17 14.35 -3.81
CA THR A 169 -5.59 14.48 -4.09
C THR A 169 -6.31 15.62 -3.36
N GLU A 170 -5.62 16.34 -2.47
CA GLU A 170 -6.21 17.51 -1.79
C GLU A 170 -6.22 18.75 -2.69
N THR A 171 -5.49 18.71 -3.80
CA THR A 171 -5.58 19.74 -4.83
C THR A 171 -6.87 19.56 -5.65
N PRO A 172 -7.59 20.63 -6.02
CA PRO A 172 -8.78 20.55 -6.90
C PRO A 172 -8.52 19.85 -8.24
N GLN A 173 -7.24 19.75 -8.63
CA GLN A 173 -6.78 19.18 -9.89
C GLN A 173 -6.37 17.70 -9.75
N GLY A 174 -6.08 17.21 -8.54
CA GLY A 174 -5.46 15.90 -8.31
C GLY A 174 -6.21 14.71 -8.90
N TYR A 175 -7.54 14.71 -8.86
CA TYR A 175 -8.34 13.64 -9.46
C TYR A 175 -8.50 13.76 -10.98
N PHE A 176 -8.41 14.96 -11.55
CA PHE A 176 -8.57 15.19 -12.99
C PHE A 176 -7.34 14.74 -13.81
N PHE A 177 -6.19 14.53 -13.16
CA PHE A 177 -4.96 14.13 -13.85
C PHE A 177 -5.00 12.73 -14.46
N LEU A 178 -5.79 11.80 -13.90
CA LEU A 178 -5.85 10.43 -14.41
C LEU A 178 -6.42 10.35 -15.83
N GLU A 179 -7.42 11.18 -16.15
CA GLU A 179 -8.00 11.24 -17.49
C GLU A 179 -7.00 11.83 -18.51
N GLN A 180 -6.11 12.72 -18.06
CA GLN A 180 -5.12 13.39 -18.90
C GLN A 180 -3.82 12.61 -19.09
N MET A 181 -3.53 11.63 -18.22
CA MET A 181 -2.41 10.72 -18.40
C MET A 181 -2.52 9.84 -19.66
N GLY A 182 -3.72 9.72 -20.25
CA GLY A 182 -3.91 9.02 -21.52
C GLY A 182 -3.43 7.57 -21.50
N THR A 183 -2.67 7.16 -22.52
CA THR A 183 -2.13 5.79 -22.69
C THR A 183 -0.76 5.57 -22.06
N ASN A 184 -0.32 6.45 -21.16
CA ASN A 184 0.99 6.29 -20.54
C ASN A 184 0.96 5.06 -19.60
N ASP A 185 1.97 4.20 -19.67
CA ASP A 185 2.07 2.98 -18.85
C ASP A 185 2.36 3.29 -17.36
N ALA A 186 2.48 4.57 -17.01
CA ALA A 186 2.72 5.06 -15.66
C ALA A 186 1.61 4.63 -14.70
N VAL A 187 2.00 4.11 -13.54
CA VAL A 187 1.05 3.72 -12.49
C VAL A 187 0.84 4.89 -11.54
N ALA A 188 -0.41 5.33 -11.40
CA ALA A 188 -0.74 6.39 -10.45
C ALA A 188 -0.92 5.85 -9.02
N ILE A 189 -0.41 6.57 -8.03
CA ILE A 189 -0.70 6.37 -6.62
C ILE A 189 -1.29 7.66 -6.07
N ALA A 190 -2.49 7.57 -5.49
CA ALA A 190 -3.10 8.70 -4.81
C ALA A 190 -2.49 8.89 -3.42
N LEU A 191 -2.11 10.11 -3.08
CA LEU A 191 -1.80 10.53 -1.72
C LEU A 191 -3.05 11.19 -1.14
N ILE A 192 -3.68 10.52 -0.18
CA ILE A 192 -4.96 10.92 0.40
C ILE A 192 -4.82 11.33 1.85
N ASN A 193 -5.72 12.18 2.32
CA ASN A 193 -5.85 12.47 3.75
C ASN A 193 -6.77 11.43 4.41
N SER A 194 -6.33 10.85 5.54
CA SER A 194 -7.05 9.84 6.32
C SER A 194 -8.29 10.36 7.04
N GLU A 195 -8.49 11.68 7.13
CA GLU A 195 -9.62 12.27 7.88
C GLU A 195 -11.00 11.98 7.28
N SER A 196 -11.10 11.48 6.03
CA SER A 196 -12.38 11.21 5.38
C SER A 196 -12.40 9.90 4.58
N PRO A 197 -13.27 8.94 4.92
CA PRO A 197 -13.52 7.73 4.12
C PRO A 197 -13.96 8.03 2.68
N GLU A 198 -14.53 9.21 2.41
CA GLU A 198 -14.91 9.63 1.06
C GLU A 198 -13.70 9.85 0.15
N ASN A 199 -12.54 10.24 0.68
CA ASN A 199 -11.32 10.43 -0.12
C ASN A 199 -10.88 9.11 -0.79
N ARG A 200 -10.91 8.01 -0.04
CA ARG A 200 -10.62 6.67 -0.59
C ARG A 200 -11.58 6.31 -1.71
N ARG A 201 -12.87 6.57 -1.48
CA ARG A 201 -13.92 6.31 -2.47
C ARG A 201 -13.68 7.12 -3.75
N LEU A 202 -13.31 8.39 -3.63
CA LEU A 202 -12.97 9.25 -4.76
C LEU A 202 -11.73 8.74 -5.50
N ALA A 203 -10.68 8.33 -4.80
CA ALA A 203 -9.48 7.75 -5.41
C ALA A 203 -9.80 6.48 -6.22
N VAL A 204 -10.57 5.55 -5.64
CA VAL A 204 -11.00 4.33 -6.34
C VAL A 204 -11.88 4.67 -7.56
N ARG A 205 -12.81 5.61 -7.43
CA ARG A 205 -13.69 6.04 -8.53
C ARG A 205 -12.93 6.74 -9.65
N ALA A 206 -11.91 7.52 -9.31
CA ALA A 206 -11.04 8.17 -10.29
C ALA A 206 -10.16 7.16 -11.03
N GLY A 207 -10.00 5.94 -10.50
CA GLY A 207 -9.25 4.87 -11.13
C GLY A 207 -7.85 4.67 -10.57
N PHE A 208 -7.53 5.26 -9.41
CA PHE A 208 -6.25 5.00 -8.75
C PHE A 208 -6.17 3.53 -8.30
N PRO A 209 -5.17 2.76 -8.76
CA PRO A 209 -4.99 1.37 -8.36
C PRO A 209 -4.50 1.20 -6.91
N ILE A 210 -3.85 2.23 -6.35
CA ILE A 210 -3.32 2.27 -4.98
C ILE A 210 -3.50 3.69 -4.43
N HIS A 211 -3.79 3.80 -3.13
CA HIS A 211 -3.71 5.06 -2.38
C HIS A 211 -2.80 4.93 -1.15
N LEU A 212 -2.22 6.03 -0.66
CA LEU A 212 -1.44 6.07 0.57
C LEU A 212 -1.92 7.25 1.42
N VAL A 213 -2.02 7.05 2.72
CA VAL A 213 -2.34 8.11 3.67
C VAL A 213 -1.16 9.06 3.79
N LYS A 214 -1.42 10.36 3.83
CA LYS A 214 -0.40 11.40 4.04
C LYS A 214 -0.15 11.70 5.53
N PRO A 215 1.10 12.04 5.89
CA PRO A 215 2.31 11.70 5.16
C PRO A 215 2.55 10.18 5.22
N PRO A 216 2.92 9.51 4.12
CA PRO A 216 3.09 8.06 4.14
C PRO A 216 4.32 7.65 4.96
N GLU A 217 4.23 6.55 5.70
CA GLU A 217 5.42 5.89 6.27
C GLU A 217 6.38 5.54 5.11
N VAL A 218 7.66 5.89 5.27
CA VAL A 218 8.70 5.65 4.24
C VAL A 218 8.72 4.19 3.82
N CYS A 219 8.62 3.26 4.76
CA CYS A 219 8.62 1.84 4.46
C CYS A 219 7.44 1.42 3.56
N HIS A 220 6.25 1.98 3.76
CA HIS A 220 5.05 1.70 2.96
C HIS A 220 5.13 2.34 1.59
N LEU A 221 5.58 3.59 1.51
CA LEU A 221 5.81 4.28 0.24
C LEU A 221 6.73 3.45 -0.66
N ILE A 222 7.91 3.10 -0.15
CA ILE A 222 8.91 2.34 -0.90
C ILE A 222 8.42 0.92 -1.22
N ALA A 223 7.68 0.28 -0.31
CA ALA A 223 7.09 -1.03 -0.58
C ALA A 223 6.02 -0.97 -1.68
N ALA A 224 5.18 0.06 -1.68
CA ALA A 224 4.09 0.22 -2.64
C ALA A 224 4.68 0.44 -4.04
N ILE A 225 5.62 1.35 -4.17
CA ILE A 225 6.38 1.62 -5.41
C ILE A 225 7.06 0.33 -5.89
N ALA A 226 7.83 -0.35 -5.03
CA ALA A 226 8.53 -1.59 -5.41
C ALA A 226 7.60 -2.76 -5.78
N SER A 227 6.32 -2.71 -5.38
CA SER A 227 5.33 -3.74 -5.72
C SER A 227 4.79 -3.61 -7.14
N ILE A 228 4.84 -2.39 -7.70
CA ILE A 228 4.30 -2.04 -9.02
C ILE A 228 5.39 -1.78 -10.07
N THR A 229 6.61 -1.44 -9.67
CA THR A 229 7.72 -1.32 -10.63
C THR A 229 8.07 -2.70 -11.19
N ARG A 230 8.01 -2.82 -12.52
CA ARG A 230 8.45 -4.04 -13.22
C ARG A 230 9.98 -4.10 -13.17
N SER A 231 10.51 -5.28 -12.87
CA SER A 231 11.92 -5.61 -13.06
C SER A 231 12.17 -6.26 -14.40
#